data_AF-A0AA50DS51-F1
#
_entry.id   AF-A0AA50DS51-F1
#
_cell.length_a   1.000
_cell.length_b   1.000
_cell.length_c   1.000
_cell.angle_alpha   90.00
_cell.angle_beta   90.00
_cell.angle_gamma   90.00
#
_symmetry.space_group_name_H-M   'P 1'
#
loop_
_entity.id
_entity.type
_entity.pdbx_description
1 polymer ?
#
loop_
_entity_poly.entity_id
_entity_poly.type
_entity_poly.pdbx_seq_one_letter_code
_entity_poly.pdbx_strand_id
1 'polypeptide(L)'
;MKRVILGIIFFLTPLQLWAAESEYQITDICRATLNDMLHRDLETMKATLLNDGSARVQYVRPNDGKSFSYRCRSIDGVSIGILHEDITEPRWYGEEPEDVQRSYRIINGKLIIRTITNISKTVSEEVYSHVEFPVGPKIENNKSAFLESYGTKIAESFAGKKLKLGKAYQVITKPLNSYRIDFETSAKDLLSQSGGGDDDAIYSANQIKNESWHQAFCTQELKKFMASNHIDMISGFISNKGENELISPCLN
;
A
#
# COMPACT_ATOMS: atom_id res chain seq x y z
N MET A 1 31.84 53.21 -15.86
CA MET A 1 30.88 52.34 -15.15
C MET A 1 29.74 51.99 -16.11
N LYS A 2 29.68 50.75 -16.61
CA LYS A 2 28.55 50.24 -17.40
C LYS A 2 28.07 48.95 -16.74
N ARG A 3 26.84 48.98 -16.23
CA ARG A 3 26.21 47.88 -15.49
C ARG A 3 25.85 46.75 -16.45
N VAL A 4 26.29 45.55 -16.09
CA VAL A 4 25.90 44.26 -16.67
C VAL A 4 24.46 43.96 -16.19
N ILE A 5 23.54 43.70 -17.11
CA ILE A 5 22.25 43.07 -16.78
C ILE A 5 22.45 41.58 -17.03
N LEU A 6 22.66 40.83 -15.95
CA LEU A 6 22.69 39.37 -15.96
C LEU A 6 21.23 38.89 -16.04
N GLY A 7 20.83 38.33 -17.19
CA GLY A 7 19.54 37.68 -17.35
C GLY A 7 19.51 36.40 -16.52
N ILE A 8 18.61 36.35 -15.53
CA ILE A 8 18.34 35.16 -14.73
C ILE A 8 17.55 34.20 -15.61
N ILE A 9 18.22 33.13 -16.06
CA ILE A 9 17.57 31.96 -16.67
C ILE A 9 16.88 31.21 -15.53
N PHE A 10 15.56 31.34 -15.45
CA PHE A 10 14.71 30.47 -14.63
C PHE A 10 14.74 29.07 -15.24
N PHE A 11 15.59 28.19 -14.70
CA PHE A 11 15.44 26.75 -14.87
C PHE A 11 14.15 26.34 -14.13
N LEU A 12 13.05 26.20 -14.89
CA LEU A 12 11.88 25.44 -14.47
C LEU A 12 12.29 23.97 -14.46
N THR A 13 12.85 23.51 -13.34
CA THR A 13 12.85 22.08 -13.04
C THR A 13 11.41 21.68 -12.78
N PRO A 14 10.85 20.67 -13.47
CA PRO A 14 9.60 20.09 -13.02
C PRO A 14 9.87 19.48 -11.65
N LEU A 15 9.23 20.05 -10.62
CA LEU A 15 9.05 19.40 -9.34
C LEU A 15 8.38 18.05 -9.61
N GLN A 16 9.21 17.01 -9.72
CA GLN A 16 8.80 15.64 -9.60
C GLN A 16 8.42 15.43 -8.12
N LEU A 17 7.21 15.86 -7.77
CA LEU A 17 6.52 15.43 -6.55
C LEU A 17 6.15 13.95 -6.74
N TRP A 18 7.12 13.06 -6.57
CA TRP A 18 6.82 11.65 -6.33
C TRP A 18 6.54 11.53 -4.84
N ALA A 19 5.37 12.00 -4.43
CA ALA A 19 4.79 11.58 -3.16
C ALA A 19 4.28 10.14 -3.37
N ALA A 20 5.21 9.17 -3.38
CA ALA A 20 4.86 7.79 -3.09
C ALA A 20 4.61 7.71 -1.58
N GLU A 21 3.48 8.28 -1.15
CA GLU A 21 2.97 8.18 0.21
C GLU A 21 2.80 6.67 0.52
N SER A 22 3.40 6.22 1.62
CA SER A 22 3.79 4.82 1.88
C SER A 22 2.69 3.81 1.54
N GLU A 23 3.00 2.91 0.60
CA GLU A 23 2.06 1.91 0.09
C GLU A 23 1.40 1.07 1.19
N TYR A 24 2.12 0.82 2.29
CA TYR A 24 1.63 0.14 3.48
C TYR A 24 1.47 1.13 4.64
N GLN A 25 0.31 1.11 5.30
CA GLN A 25 0.10 1.90 6.51
C GLN A 25 0.80 1.24 7.70
N ILE A 26 1.07 2.02 8.76
CA ILE A 26 1.62 1.47 10.02
C ILE A 26 0.72 0.39 10.63
N THR A 27 -0.58 0.39 10.32
CA THR A 27 -1.51 -0.69 10.69
C THR A 27 -1.20 -2.00 9.97
N ASP A 28 -0.83 -1.95 8.69
CA ASP A 28 -0.45 -3.13 7.91
C ASP A 28 0.91 -3.64 8.37
N ILE A 29 1.87 -2.72 8.53
CA ILE A 29 3.21 -3.00 9.06
C ILE A 29 3.11 -3.65 10.45
N CYS A 30 2.28 -3.13 11.34
CA CYS A 30 2.07 -3.70 12.67
C CYS A 30 1.47 -5.11 12.62
N ARG A 31 0.45 -5.34 11.77
CA ARG A 31 -0.14 -6.69 11.61
C ARG A 31 0.87 -7.68 11.04
N ALA A 32 1.64 -7.29 10.02
CA ALA A 32 2.69 -8.12 9.44
C ALA A 32 3.75 -8.50 10.48
N THR A 33 4.17 -7.52 11.28
CA THR A 33 5.15 -7.72 12.35
C THR A 33 4.63 -8.67 13.43
N LEU A 34 3.36 -8.53 13.82
CA LEU A 34 2.73 -9.43 14.79
C LEU A 34 2.43 -10.80 14.20
N ASN A 35 2.19 -10.91 12.90
CA ASN A 35 2.05 -12.19 12.21
C ASN A 35 3.36 -12.97 12.24
N ASP A 36 4.48 -12.34 11.86
CA ASP A 36 5.83 -12.91 11.98
C ASP A 36 6.14 -13.31 13.44
N MET A 37 5.85 -12.43 14.40
CA MET A 37 6.17 -12.66 15.82
C MET A 37 5.32 -13.75 16.48
N LEU A 38 4.00 -13.78 16.21
CA LEU A 38 3.03 -14.60 16.95
C LEU A 38 2.58 -15.83 16.17
N HIS A 39 2.88 -15.89 14.87
CA HIS A 39 2.36 -16.88 13.93
C HIS A 39 0.82 -16.99 14.02
N ARG A 40 0.16 -15.85 13.80
CA ARG A 40 -1.31 -15.72 13.83
C ARG A 40 -1.79 -15.12 12.53
N ASP A 41 -2.86 -15.66 11.99
CA ASP A 41 -3.39 -15.23 10.69
C ASP A 41 -3.78 -13.75 10.71
N LEU A 42 -3.37 -13.02 9.67
CA LEU A 42 -3.63 -11.59 9.52
C LEU A 42 -5.14 -11.30 9.61
N GLU A 43 -5.99 -12.19 9.10
CA GLU A 43 -7.46 -12.04 9.12
C GLU A 43 -8.05 -11.93 10.53
N THR A 44 -7.39 -12.51 11.53
CA THR A 44 -7.84 -12.46 12.93
C THR A 44 -7.45 -11.15 13.62
N MET A 45 -6.52 -10.40 13.03
CA MET A 45 -5.95 -9.17 13.58
C MET A 45 -6.72 -7.94 13.11
N LYS A 46 -7.33 -7.23 14.05
CA LYS A 46 -7.99 -5.94 13.82
C LYS A 46 -7.02 -4.82 14.17
N ALA A 47 -6.64 -4.01 13.17
CA ALA A 47 -5.77 -2.86 13.37
C ALA A 47 -6.54 -1.54 13.41
N THR A 48 -6.03 -0.58 14.16
CA THR A 48 -6.55 0.78 14.25
C THR A 48 -5.39 1.75 14.35
N LEU A 49 -5.37 2.78 13.52
CA LEU A 49 -4.43 3.90 13.64
C LEU A 49 -4.85 4.79 14.80
N LEU A 50 -3.90 5.11 15.68
CA LEU A 50 -4.12 5.99 16.83
C LEU A 50 -3.65 7.41 16.53
N ASN A 51 -4.13 8.37 17.31
CA ASN A 51 -3.84 9.80 17.13
C ASN A 51 -2.34 10.16 17.26
N ASP A 52 -1.55 9.32 17.93
CA ASP A 52 -0.11 9.50 18.07
C ASP A 52 0.71 8.84 16.95
N GLY A 53 0.04 8.39 15.88
CA GLY A 53 0.67 7.76 14.73
C GLY A 53 1.06 6.30 14.93
N SER A 54 0.85 5.74 16.12
CA SER A 54 1.02 4.29 16.35
C SER A 54 -0.19 3.50 15.85
N ALA A 55 0.01 2.22 15.56
CA ALA A 55 -1.08 1.28 15.29
C ALA A 55 -1.38 0.48 16.55
N ARG A 56 -2.65 0.25 16.85
CA ARG A 56 -3.10 -0.78 17.79
C ARG A 56 -3.62 -1.98 17.01
N VAL A 57 -3.21 -3.18 17.39
CA VAL A 57 -3.70 -4.45 16.83
C VAL A 57 -4.31 -5.29 17.94
N GLN A 58 -5.54 -5.73 17.72
CA GLN A 58 -6.28 -6.58 18.64
C GLN A 58 -6.71 -7.87 17.96
N TYR A 59 -6.63 -8.99 18.66
CA TYR A 59 -7.16 -10.25 18.18
C TYR A 59 -7.65 -11.13 19.34
N VAL A 60 -8.51 -12.09 19.01
CA VAL A 60 -8.96 -13.13 19.94
C VAL A 60 -8.29 -14.43 19.52
N ARG A 61 -7.56 -15.05 20.44
CA ARG A 61 -6.82 -16.27 20.14
C ARG A 61 -7.80 -17.44 19.94
N PRO A 62 -7.76 -18.17 18.80
CA PRO A 62 -8.81 -19.15 18.48
C PRO A 62 -8.89 -20.35 19.42
N ASN A 63 -7.79 -20.74 20.05
CA ASN A 63 -7.72 -21.97 20.85
C ASN A 63 -8.36 -21.83 22.24
N ASP A 64 -8.33 -20.63 22.83
CA ASP A 64 -8.81 -20.40 24.19
C ASP A 64 -9.67 -19.14 24.37
N GLY A 65 -9.93 -18.40 23.29
CA GLY A 65 -10.79 -17.22 23.31
C GLY A 65 -10.19 -16.02 24.04
N LYS A 66 -8.91 -16.05 24.42
CA LYS A 66 -8.27 -14.93 25.11
C LYS A 66 -8.03 -13.77 24.15
N SER A 67 -8.44 -12.57 24.56
CA SER A 67 -8.17 -11.33 23.83
C SER A 67 -6.76 -10.82 24.10
N PHE A 68 -6.15 -10.27 23.06
CA PHE A 68 -4.84 -9.62 23.14
C PHE A 68 -4.88 -8.26 22.43
N SER A 69 -4.12 -7.31 22.95
CA SER A 69 -3.93 -5.95 22.45
C SER A 69 -2.46 -5.59 22.43
N TYR A 70 -1.98 -5.22 21.24
CA TYR A 70 -0.62 -4.77 21.00
C TYR A 70 -0.64 -3.39 20.36
N ARG A 71 0.38 -2.58 20.62
CA ARG A 71 0.65 -1.37 19.85
C ARG A 71 1.98 -1.49 19.14
N CYS A 72 2.05 -0.96 17.92
CA CYS A 72 3.30 -0.79 17.21
C CYS A 72 3.54 0.67 16.86
N ARG A 73 4.79 1.11 16.91
CA ARG A 73 5.21 2.42 16.43
C ARG A 73 6.49 2.31 15.61
N SER A 74 6.68 3.24 14.67
CA SER A 74 7.97 3.43 14.03
C SER A 74 8.91 4.15 15.01
N ILE A 75 10.13 3.63 15.19
CA ILE A 75 11.13 4.22 16.09
C ILE A 75 11.96 5.28 15.35
N ASP A 76 12.42 4.94 14.14
CA ASP A 76 13.37 5.72 13.35
C ASP A 76 12.99 5.79 11.85
N GLY A 77 11.76 5.42 11.50
CA GLY A 77 11.27 5.34 10.12
C GLY A 77 11.41 3.96 9.47
N VAL A 78 12.13 3.01 10.08
CA VAL A 78 12.29 1.64 9.54
C VAL A 78 12.17 0.55 10.61
N SER A 79 12.56 0.84 11.85
CA SER A 79 12.52 -0.05 13.00
C SER A 79 11.16 0.04 13.70
N ILE A 80 10.69 -1.08 14.24
CA ILE A 80 9.36 -1.21 14.82
C ILE A 80 9.46 -1.50 16.31
N GLY A 81 8.91 -0.61 17.12
CA GLY A 81 8.68 -0.84 18.54
C GLY A 81 7.32 -1.51 18.76
N ILE A 82 7.25 -2.49 19.66
CA ILE A 82 6.02 -3.25 19.98
C ILE A 82 5.74 -3.16 21.48
N LEU A 83 4.52 -2.80 21.86
CA LEU A 83 4.04 -2.76 23.23
C LEU A 83 2.91 -3.78 23.40
N HIS A 84 3.06 -4.74 24.31
CA HIS A 84 1.95 -5.62 24.70
C HIS A 84 1.15 -4.92 25.80
N GLU A 85 -0.12 -4.58 25.55
CA GLU A 85 -0.89 -3.73 26.47
C GLU A 85 -1.51 -4.50 27.64
N ASP A 86 -1.62 -5.83 27.54
CA ASP A 86 -2.33 -6.66 28.52
C ASP A 86 -1.43 -7.26 29.62
N ILE A 87 -0.13 -6.88 29.65
CA ILE A 87 0.81 -7.33 30.68
C ILE A 87 0.99 -6.29 31.77
N THR A 88 1.37 -6.77 32.96
CA THR A 88 1.80 -5.90 34.05
C THR A 88 3.09 -5.19 33.66
N GLU A 89 3.15 -3.87 33.86
CA GLU A 89 4.31 -3.02 33.53
C GLU A 89 4.74 -3.13 32.05
N PRO A 90 3.87 -2.72 31.11
CA PRO A 90 4.15 -2.85 29.69
C PRO A 90 5.28 -1.89 29.28
N ARG A 91 6.21 -2.38 28.45
CA ARG A 91 7.28 -1.59 27.83
C ARG A 91 7.34 -1.81 26.33
N TRP A 92 7.99 -0.88 25.63
CA TRP A 92 8.27 -1.03 24.20
C TRP A 92 9.42 -2.01 24.00
N TYR A 93 9.16 -3.07 23.26
CA TYR A 93 10.15 -4.04 22.79
C TYR A 93 10.67 -3.64 21.42
N GLY A 94 11.96 -3.86 21.18
CA GLY A 94 12.65 -3.47 19.93
C GLY A 94 13.31 -2.10 20.01
N GLU A 95 13.29 -1.45 21.17
CA GLU A 95 13.97 -0.17 21.42
C GLU A 95 15.30 -0.36 22.15
N GLU A 96 15.46 -1.48 22.86
CA GLU A 96 16.69 -1.83 23.56
C GLU A 96 17.55 -2.78 22.69
N PRO A 97 18.89 -2.66 22.70
CA PRO A 97 19.78 -3.51 21.91
C PRO A 97 19.63 -5.02 22.19
N GLU A 98 19.23 -5.40 23.39
CA GLU A 98 18.99 -6.78 23.81
C GLU A 98 17.69 -7.36 23.24
N ASP A 99 16.74 -6.52 22.82
CA ASP A 99 15.47 -6.97 22.27
C ASP A 99 15.65 -7.59 20.88
N VAL A 100 14.70 -8.45 20.49
CA VAL A 100 14.55 -8.87 19.10
C VAL A 100 14.21 -7.65 18.25
N GLN A 101 15.11 -7.32 17.33
CA GLN A 101 14.96 -6.15 16.47
C GLN A 101 14.09 -6.51 15.28
N ARG A 102 13.11 -5.67 14.98
CA ARG A 102 12.26 -5.82 13.80
C ARG A 102 12.27 -4.54 12.98
N SER A 103 12.44 -4.70 11.69
CA SER A 103 12.43 -3.60 10.72
C SER A 103 11.59 -3.97 9.52
N TYR A 104 11.18 -2.97 8.76
CA TYR A 104 10.47 -3.19 7.51
C TYR A 104 11.12 -2.45 6.34
N ARG A 105 10.87 -2.97 5.15
CA ARG A 105 11.19 -2.32 3.87
C ARG A 105 10.11 -2.63 2.85
N ILE A 106 9.92 -1.72 1.90
CA ILE A 106 8.99 -1.93 0.78
C ILE A 106 9.82 -2.06 -0.48
N ILE A 107 9.75 -3.20 -1.15
CA ILE A 107 10.45 -3.48 -2.41
C ILE A 107 9.44 -4.00 -3.41
N ASN A 108 9.35 -3.37 -4.58
CA ASN A 108 8.48 -3.80 -5.69
C ASN A 108 7.02 -4.06 -5.27
N GLY A 109 6.43 -3.19 -4.44
CA GLY A 109 5.05 -3.37 -3.99
C GLY A 109 4.86 -4.32 -2.80
N LYS A 110 5.93 -4.95 -2.32
CA LYS A 110 5.88 -5.96 -1.26
C LYS A 110 6.47 -5.41 0.04
N LEU A 111 5.76 -5.63 1.13
CA LEU A 111 6.23 -5.35 2.47
C LEU A 111 7.11 -6.51 2.93
N ILE A 112 8.34 -6.22 3.35
CA ILE A 112 9.26 -7.21 3.88
C ILE A 112 9.48 -6.87 5.34
N ILE A 113 9.13 -7.79 6.24
CA ILE A 113 9.45 -7.71 7.66
C ILE A 113 10.74 -8.48 7.89
N ARG A 114 11.74 -7.80 8.45
CA ARG A 114 13.04 -8.40 8.80
C ARG A 114 13.17 -8.47 10.31
N THR A 115 13.43 -9.67 10.82
CA THR A 115 13.60 -9.93 12.25
C THR A 115 15.03 -10.38 12.54
N ILE A 116 15.70 -9.73 13.49
CA ILE A 116 17.07 -10.02 13.91
C ILE A 116 17.05 -10.44 15.37
N THR A 117 17.46 -11.68 15.64
CA THR A 117 17.59 -12.21 17.00
C THR A 117 19.04 -12.16 17.44
N ASN A 118 19.39 -11.24 18.35
CA ASN A 118 20.77 -11.02 18.77
C ASN A 118 21.41 -12.22 19.47
N ILE A 119 20.60 -13.05 20.14
CA ILE A 119 21.08 -14.26 20.85
C ILE A 119 21.58 -15.33 19.86
N SER A 120 20.93 -15.48 18.70
CA SER A 120 21.27 -16.51 17.70
C SER A 120 21.93 -15.96 16.43
N LYS A 121 22.07 -14.62 16.31
CA LYS A 121 22.45 -13.90 15.09
C LYS A 121 21.64 -14.32 13.85
N THR A 122 20.42 -14.81 14.07
CA THR A 122 19.55 -15.26 13.00
C THR A 122 18.81 -14.07 12.43
N VAL A 123 18.78 -14.00 11.10
CA VAL A 123 18.01 -13.03 10.33
C VAL A 123 16.94 -13.82 9.59
N SER A 124 15.67 -13.48 9.82
CA SER A 124 14.54 -13.94 8.99
C SER A 124 13.93 -12.76 8.25
N GLU A 125 13.35 -13.05 7.08
CA GLU A 125 12.58 -12.10 6.30
C GLU A 125 11.27 -12.76 5.86
N GLU A 126 10.16 -12.10 6.15
CA GLU A 126 8.83 -12.50 5.69
C GLU A 126 8.31 -11.45 4.71
N VAL A 127 7.71 -11.92 3.62
CA VAL A 127 7.26 -11.08 2.52
C VAL A 127 5.75 -11.11 2.44
N TYR A 128 5.16 -9.91 2.44
CA TYR A 128 3.73 -9.70 2.38
C TYR A 128 3.37 -8.85 1.17
N SER A 129 2.23 -9.17 0.60
CA SER A 129 1.58 -8.43 -0.47
C SER A 129 0.32 -7.76 0.07
N HIS A 130 -0.14 -6.69 -0.57
CA HIS A 130 -1.36 -6.00 -0.17
C HIS A 130 -2.56 -6.93 -0.05
N VAL A 131 -2.67 -7.96 -0.90
CA VAL A 131 -3.81 -8.89 -0.89
C VAL A 131 -3.94 -9.67 0.42
N GLU A 132 -2.87 -9.78 1.21
CA GLU A 132 -2.85 -10.50 2.49
C GLU A 132 -3.34 -9.67 3.68
N PHE A 133 -3.51 -8.35 3.50
CA PHE A 133 -4.07 -7.48 4.53
C PHE A 133 -5.56 -7.28 4.24
N PRO A 134 -6.46 -8.04 4.88
CA PRO A 134 -7.89 -7.76 4.78
C PRO A 134 -8.15 -6.38 5.40
N VAL A 135 -9.00 -5.64 4.68
CA VAL A 135 -9.21 -4.19 4.73
C VAL A 135 -9.36 -3.65 6.17
N GLY A 136 -8.77 -2.48 6.41
CA GLY A 136 -9.09 -1.58 7.53
C GLY A 136 -10.57 -1.16 7.53
N PRO A 137 -10.97 -0.11 8.28
CA PRO A 137 -12.34 0.06 8.76
C PRO A 137 -13.34 -0.14 7.64
N LYS A 138 -14.39 -0.95 7.90
CA LYS A 138 -15.53 -1.14 6.99
C LYS A 138 -15.86 0.20 6.36
N ILE A 139 -15.47 0.32 5.09
CA ILE A 139 -15.92 1.35 4.18
C ILE A 139 -17.44 1.42 4.38
N GLU A 140 -18.03 2.62 4.50
CA GLU A 140 -19.49 2.74 4.51
C GLU A 140 -20.03 1.80 3.43
N ASN A 141 -20.89 0.83 3.81
CA ASN A 141 -21.18 -0.36 3.00
C ASN A 141 -21.57 -0.03 1.53
N ASN A 142 -21.97 1.20 1.24
CA ASN A 142 -22.27 1.71 -0.09
C ASN A 142 -21.02 1.98 -0.97
N LYS A 143 -19.92 2.52 -0.43
CA LYS A 143 -18.72 2.89 -1.22
C LYS A 143 -17.93 1.65 -1.65
N SER A 144 -17.79 0.65 -0.78
CA SER A 144 -17.11 -0.62 -1.13
C SER A 144 -17.86 -1.34 -2.24
N ALA A 145 -19.18 -1.49 -2.05
CA ALA A 145 -20.04 -2.17 -3.02
C ALA A 145 -20.00 -1.47 -4.39
N PHE A 146 -19.97 -0.13 -4.41
CA PHE A 146 -19.80 0.60 -5.66
C PHE A 146 -18.45 0.30 -6.31
N LEU A 147 -17.34 0.41 -5.59
CA LEU A 147 -16.00 0.23 -6.17
C LEU A 147 -15.74 -1.22 -6.62
N GLU A 148 -16.28 -2.21 -5.90
CA GLU A 148 -16.24 -3.62 -6.31
C GLU A 148 -17.07 -3.85 -7.57
N SER A 149 -18.29 -3.30 -7.63
CA SER A 149 -19.14 -3.39 -8.83
C SER A 149 -18.49 -2.69 -10.02
N TYR A 150 -17.92 -1.51 -9.80
CA TYR A 150 -17.18 -0.75 -10.80
C TYR A 150 -15.97 -1.53 -11.31
N GLY A 151 -15.14 -2.05 -10.41
CA GLY A 151 -13.98 -2.87 -10.75
C GLY A 151 -14.38 -4.11 -11.54
N THR A 152 -15.47 -4.78 -11.16
CA THR A 152 -15.98 -5.95 -11.88
C THR A 152 -16.40 -5.60 -13.31
N LYS A 153 -17.14 -4.50 -13.52
CA LYS A 153 -17.50 -4.02 -14.87
C LYS A 153 -16.28 -3.70 -15.72
N ILE A 154 -15.25 -3.08 -15.14
CA ILE A 154 -14.00 -2.81 -15.83
C ILE A 154 -13.32 -4.13 -16.22
N ALA A 155 -13.20 -5.08 -15.29
CA ALA A 155 -12.60 -6.38 -15.54
C ALA A 155 -13.32 -7.18 -16.64
N GLU A 156 -14.66 -7.09 -16.70
CA GLU A 156 -15.48 -7.76 -17.71
C GLU A 156 -15.38 -7.11 -19.10
N SER A 157 -15.25 -5.78 -19.14
CA SER A 157 -15.23 -5.01 -20.40
C SER A 157 -13.82 -4.88 -21.00
N PHE A 158 -12.79 -4.95 -20.18
CA PHE A 158 -11.41 -4.75 -20.59
C PHE A 158 -10.68 -6.08 -20.84
N ALA A 159 -9.77 -6.08 -21.83
CA ALA A 159 -8.91 -7.22 -22.18
C ALA A 159 -9.63 -8.57 -22.37
N GLY A 160 -10.88 -8.54 -22.86
CA GLY A 160 -11.65 -9.75 -23.19
C GLY A 160 -11.81 -10.71 -22.00
N LYS A 161 -12.09 -10.17 -20.80
CA LYS A 161 -12.28 -10.94 -19.54
C LYS A 161 -11.03 -11.63 -18.99
N LYS A 162 -9.84 -11.26 -19.46
CA LYS A 162 -8.57 -11.75 -18.91
C LYS A 162 -8.07 -10.94 -17.72
N LEU A 163 -8.72 -9.82 -17.43
CA LEU A 163 -8.53 -9.05 -16.22
C LEU A 163 -9.49 -9.58 -15.15
N LYS A 164 -9.01 -9.75 -13.91
CA LYS A 164 -9.84 -10.12 -12.77
C LYS A 164 -9.75 -9.03 -11.71
N LEU A 165 -10.89 -8.69 -11.11
CA LEU A 165 -10.90 -7.87 -9.91
C LEU A 165 -10.27 -8.66 -8.75
N GLY A 166 -9.28 -8.07 -8.09
CA GLY A 166 -8.73 -8.58 -6.83
C GLY A 166 -9.52 -8.00 -5.65
N LYS A 167 -9.40 -6.68 -5.43
CA LYS A 167 -10.05 -5.99 -4.31
C LYS A 167 -10.17 -4.49 -4.54
N ALA A 168 -11.07 -3.84 -3.81
CA ALA A 168 -11.15 -2.39 -3.71
C ALA A 168 -11.07 -1.98 -2.23
N TYR A 169 -10.24 -1.00 -1.89
CA TYR A 169 -10.04 -0.59 -0.50
C TYR A 169 -9.60 0.87 -0.37
N GLN A 170 -9.89 1.47 0.77
CA GLN A 170 -9.39 2.80 1.10
C GLN A 170 -7.91 2.70 1.49
N VAL A 171 -7.07 3.54 0.88
CA VAL A 171 -5.63 3.60 1.15
C VAL A 171 -5.34 4.59 2.27
N ILE A 172 -5.93 5.78 2.23
CA ILE A 172 -5.73 6.82 3.23
C ILE A 172 -6.95 7.76 3.29
N THR A 173 -7.20 8.40 4.45
CA THR A 173 -8.30 9.37 4.63
C THR A 173 -7.83 10.82 4.65
N LYS A 174 -6.57 11.06 5.03
CA LYS A 174 -5.91 12.38 5.11
C LYS A 174 -4.40 12.24 4.86
N PRO A 175 -3.74 13.18 4.17
CA PRO A 175 -4.27 14.45 3.70
C PRO A 175 -5.17 14.32 2.46
N LEU A 176 -5.06 13.21 1.73
CA LEU A 176 -5.89 12.87 0.58
C LEU A 176 -6.76 11.67 0.93
N ASN A 177 -8.07 11.79 0.77
CA ASN A 177 -8.99 10.67 0.84
C ASN A 177 -8.84 9.83 -0.43
N SER A 178 -8.08 8.73 -0.35
CA SER A 178 -7.73 7.92 -1.51
C SER A 178 -8.11 6.45 -1.38
N TYR A 179 -8.44 5.85 -2.51
CA TYR A 179 -8.80 4.44 -2.65
C TYR A 179 -7.96 3.76 -3.73
N ARG A 180 -7.86 2.45 -3.65
CA ARG A 180 -7.17 1.60 -4.62
C ARG A 180 -8.05 0.44 -5.04
N ILE A 181 -8.05 0.14 -6.33
CA ILE A 181 -8.69 -1.03 -6.92
C ILE A 181 -7.59 -1.88 -7.57
N ASP A 182 -7.40 -3.07 -7.05
CA ASP A 182 -6.43 -4.04 -7.55
C ASP A 182 -7.06 -4.99 -8.55
N PHE A 183 -6.32 -5.26 -9.61
CA PHE A 183 -6.64 -6.21 -10.66
C PHE A 183 -5.48 -7.17 -10.87
N GLU A 184 -5.80 -8.39 -11.28
CA GLU A 184 -4.84 -9.41 -11.66
C GLU A 184 -5.05 -9.82 -13.13
N THR A 185 -3.95 -10.01 -13.86
CA THR A 185 -3.99 -10.44 -15.25
C THR A 185 -2.88 -11.45 -15.58
N SER A 186 -3.15 -12.29 -16.56
CA SER A 186 -2.14 -13.08 -17.28
C SER A 186 -2.05 -12.71 -18.76
N ALA A 187 -2.77 -11.66 -19.18
CA ALA A 187 -2.85 -11.21 -20.56
C ALA A 187 -1.59 -10.43 -20.94
N LYS A 188 -0.81 -10.96 -21.90
CA LYS A 188 0.49 -10.40 -22.32
C LYS A 188 0.42 -8.95 -22.81
N ASP A 189 -0.70 -8.56 -23.40
CA ASP A 189 -0.98 -7.20 -23.87
C ASP A 189 -1.10 -6.18 -22.73
N LEU A 190 -1.39 -6.64 -21.51
CA LEU A 190 -1.46 -5.83 -20.30
C LEU A 190 -0.19 -5.88 -19.44
N LEU A 191 0.84 -6.60 -19.88
CA LEU A 191 2.12 -6.67 -19.17
C LEU A 191 3.07 -5.61 -19.72
N SER A 192 3.79 -4.95 -18.82
CA SER A 192 4.88 -4.05 -19.20
C SER A 192 6.05 -4.84 -19.79
N GLN A 193 6.70 -4.26 -20.79
CA GLN A 193 7.92 -4.81 -21.37
C GLN A 193 9.14 -4.33 -20.58
N SER A 194 10.05 -5.24 -20.26
CA SER A 194 11.32 -4.92 -19.59
C SER A 194 12.26 -4.12 -20.49
N GLY A 195 13.11 -3.27 -19.91
CA GLY A 195 14.14 -2.52 -20.66
C GLY A 195 13.70 -1.13 -21.12
N GLY A 196 12.52 -0.65 -20.73
CA GLY A 196 12.05 0.70 -21.09
C GLY A 196 12.85 1.85 -20.49
N GLY A 197 13.81 1.60 -19.59
CA GLY A 197 14.78 2.62 -19.16
C GLY A 197 15.92 2.83 -20.15
N ASP A 198 16.18 1.84 -21.00
CA ASP A 198 17.32 1.79 -21.92
C ASP A 198 16.89 1.88 -23.40
N ASP A 199 15.60 1.65 -23.70
CA ASP A 199 15.03 1.63 -25.04
C ASP A 199 13.75 2.49 -25.12
N ASP A 200 13.82 3.57 -25.91
CA ASP A 200 12.73 4.53 -26.11
C ASP A 200 11.48 3.92 -26.77
N ALA A 201 11.64 2.90 -27.61
CA ALA A 201 10.50 2.23 -28.25
C ALA A 201 9.74 1.38 -27.23
N ILE A 202 10.47 0.68 -26.35
CA ILE A 202 9.88 -0.08 -25.24
C ILE A 202 9.21 0.86 -24.24
N TYR A 203 9.87 1.98 -23.89
CA TYR A 203 9.28 3.02 -23.04
C TYR A 203 7.94 3.51 -23.62
N SER A 204 7.94 3.89 -24.90
CA SER A 204 6.75 4.41 -25.58
C SER A 204 5.62 3.38 -25.62
N ALA A 205 5.94 2.10 -25.89
CA ALA A 205 4.96 1.03 -25.88
C ALA A 205 4.31 0.84 -24.49
N ASN A 206 5.10 0.92 -23.41
CA ASN A 206 4.58 0.83 -22.04
C ASN A 206 3.75 2.07 -21.66
N GLN A 207 4.11 3.26 -22.13
CA GLN A 207 3.29 4.46 -21.94
C GLN A 207 1.92 4.35 -22.62
N ILE A 208 1.86 3.82 -23.85
CA ILE A 208 0.60 3.59 -24.56
C ILE A 208 -0.31 2.62 -23.78
N LYS A 209 0.26 1.57 -23.18
CA LYS A 209 -0.50 0.64 -22.32
C LYS A 209 -1.03 1.32 -21.07
N ASN A 210 -0.21 2.11 -20.38
CA ASN A 210 -0.64 2.86 -19.20
C ASN A 210 -1.74 3.87 -19.54
N GLU A 211 -1.63 4.58 -20.66
CA GLU A 211 -2.66 5.52 -21.11
C GLU A 211 -3.96 4.80 -21.48
N SER A 212 -3.86 3.67 -22.19
CA SER A 212 -5.04 2.84 -22.53
C SER A 212 -5.73 2.32 -21.28
N TRP A 213 -4.95 1.90 -20.28
CA TRP A 213 -5.48 1.53 -18.96
C TRP A 213 -6.09 2.73 -18.25
N HIS A 214 -5.46 3.89 -18.32
CA HIS A 214 -5.96 5.11 -17.69
C HIS A 214 -7.32 5.52 -18.23
N GLN A 215 -7.49 5.51 -19.54
CA GLN A 215 -8.76 5.84 -20.19
C GLN A 215 -9.87 4.83 -19.87
N ALA A 216 -9.52 3.54 -19.81
CA ALA A 216 -10.48 2.51 -19.42
C ALA A 216 -10.88 2.61 -17.94
N PHE A 217 -9.92 2.91 -17.06
CA PHE A 217 -10.13 2.94 -15.61
C PHE A 217 -10.72 4.25 -15.10
N CYS A 218 -10.32 5.41 -15.62
CA CYS A 218 -10.72 6.73 -15.11
C CYS A 218 -11.96 7.26 -15.83
N THR A 219 -13.07 6.52 -15.71
CA THR A 219 -14.33 6.84 -16.39
C THR A 219 -15.07 8.01 -15.75
N GLN A 220 -16.05 8.57 -16.47
CA GLN A 220 -16.97 9.57 -15.93
C GLN A 220 -17.86 9.03 -14.80
N GLU A 221 -18.18 7.72 -14.80
CA GLU A 221 -18.89 7.07 -13.70
C GLU A 221 -18.06 7.13 -12.40
N LEU A 222 -16.77 6.79 -12.50
CA LEU A 222 -15.84 6.86 -11.37
C LEU A 222 -15.66 8.29 -10.87
N LYS A 223 -15.43 9.26 -11.77
CA LYS A 223 -15.27 10.67 -11.40
C LYS A 223 -16.50 11.25 -10.69
N LYS A 224 -17.71 10.94 -11.17
CA LYS A 224 -18.96 11.37 -10.50
C LYS A 224 -19.10 10.78 -9.11
N PHE A 225 -18.75 9.50 -8.95
CA PHE A 225 -18.74 8.86 -7.64
C PHE A 225 -17.72 9.51 -6.72
N MET A 226 -16.51 9.80 -7.20
CA MET A 226 -15.46 10.47 -6.43
C MET A 226 -15.91 11.84 -5.93
N ALA A 227 -16.46 12.68 -6.82
CA ALA A 227 -16.99 13.98 -6.47
C ALA A 227 -18.11 13.92 -5.42
N SER A 228 -19.04 12.97 -5.58
CA SER A 228 -20.19 12.82 -4.66
C SER A 228 -19.79 12.32 -3.27
N ASN A 229 -18.62 11.68 -3.16
CA ASN A 229 -18.14 11.05 -1.93
C ASN A 229 -16.91 11.76 -1.34
N HIS A 230 -16.53 12.92 -1.87
CA HIS A 230 -15.34 13.68 -1.47
C HIS A 230 -14.07 12.82 -1.47
N ILE A 231 -13.89 12.01 -2.52
CA ILE A 231 -12.70 11.18 -2.72
C ILE A 231 -11.76 11.95 -3.65
N ASP A 232 -10.53 12.16 -3.20
CA ASP A 232 -9.53 12.94 -3.94
C ASP A 232 -8.88 12.10 -5.05
N MET A 233 -8.63 10.82 -4.78
CA MET A 233 -7.95 9.92 -5.71
C MET A 233 -8.46 8.49 -5.63
N ILE A 234 -8.64 7.85 -6.78
CA ILE A 234 -8.82 6.40 -6.87
C ILE A 234 -7.81 5.86 -7.88
N SER A 235 -7.01 4.88 -7.48
CA SER A 235 -5.97 4.31 -8.34
C SER A 235 -6.28 2.86 -8.73
N GLY A 236 -6.18 2.56 -10.02
CA GLY A 236 -6.36 1.22 -10.58
C GLY A 236 -5.01 0.55 -10.84
N PHE A 237 -4.74 -0.57 -10.17
CA PHE A 237 -3.48 -1.30 -10.28
C PHE A 237 -3.70 -2.62 -11.00
N ILE A 238 -2.96 -2.87 -12.07
CA ILE A 238 -2.90 -4.18 -12.72
C ILE A 238 -1.61 -4.85 -12.27
N SER A 239 -1.74 -6.09 -11.82
CA SER A 239 -0.61 -6.92 -11.40
C SER A 239 -0.60 -8.28 -12.11
N ASN A 240 0.57 -8.89 -12.16
CA ASN A 240 0.78 -10.26 -12.60
C ASN A 240 1.73 -10.94 -11.62
N LYS A 241 1.26 -12.02 -10.96
CA LYS A 241 2.04 -12.75 -9.94
C LYS A 241 2.61 -11.83 -8.84
N GLY A 242 1.86 -10.80 -8.48
CA GLY A 242 2.22 -9.83 -7.44
C GLY A 242 3.26 -8.79 -7.84
N GLU A 243 3.59 -8.66 -9.13
CA GLU A 243 4.35 -7.53 -9.66
C GLU A 243 3.39 -6.53 -10.32
N ASN A 244 3.59 -5.23 -10.06
CA ASN A 244 2.78 -4.17 -10.63
C ASN A 244 3.17 -3.96 -12.10
N GLU A 245 2.19 -4.02 -12.98
CA GLU A 245 2.37 -3.93 -14.43
C GLU A 245 1.94 -2.56 -14.96
N LEU A 246 0.73 -2.12 -14.61
CA LEU A 246 0.14 -0.85 -15.04
C LEU A 246 -0.55 -0.16 -13.87
N ILE A 247 -0.43 1.17 -13.80
CA ILE A 247 -1.00 1.98 -12.72
C ILE A 247 -1.76 3.15 -13.34
N SER A 248 -3.00 3.36 -12.90
CA SER A 248 -3.82 4.48 -13.33
C SER A 248 -4.35 5.25 -12.12
N PRO A 249 -3.72 6.37 -11.72
CA PRO A 249 -4.31 7.29 -10.77
C PRO A 249 -5.43 8.09 -11.46
N CYS A 250 -6.65 8.03 -10.92
CA CYS A 250 -7.75 8.89 -11.30
C CYS A 250 -7.92 9.95 -10.20
N LEU A 251 -7.84 11.22 -10.58
CA LEU A 251 -7.95 12.37 -9.67
C LEU A 251 -9.30 13.06 -9.86
N ASN A 252 -9.86 13.54 -8.75
CA ASN A 252 -11.06 14.36 -8.73
C ASN A 252 -10.76 15.84 -9.02
#